data_AF-A0A1V5TBL3-F1
#
_entry.id   AF-A0A1V5TBL3-F1
#
_cell.length_a   1.000
_cell.length_b   1.000
_cell.length_c   1.000
_cell.angle_alpha   90.00
_cell.angle_beta   90.00
_cell.angle_gamma   90.00
#
_symmetry.space_group_name_H-M   'P 1'
#
loop_
_entity.id
_entity.type
_entity.pdbx_description
1 polymer ?
#
loop_
_entity_poly.entity_id
_entity_poly.type
_entity_poly.pdbx_seq_one_letter_code
_entity_poly.pdbx_strand_id
1 'polypeptide(L)'
;MLSGIMHPSGGGAKVLGFVPWERKKAFRMQISIVMGQRSQLWPDLPALESFDLNREIYEIPRADFRRTLDELVSLFGIEDQLKVQVRRLSLGERMKMEIIAALLHRPKVLFLDEPTIGLDLISQMSIRDLLKTLRSSFGTTVMLTSHYLSDIEDLCERIILINRGSVVYDGLLDRVNAELGNLKTVRLTLSSPVSDSALSSFAGFSGSEGDQVLFRVAREDVRSFSRSILDELPVIDFTVEDTPLEEGIERLYRGEACGAR
;
A
#
# COMPACT_ATOMS: atom_id res chain seq x y z
N MET A 1 -13.99 2.24 12.70
CA MET A 1 -14.64 3.52 13.08
C MET A 1 -15.08 4.32 11.86
N LEU A 2 -14.16 4.64 10.93
CA LEU A 2 -14.45 5.47 9.74
C LEU A 2 -15.51 4.88 8.77
N SER A 3 -15.62 3.55 8.70
CA SER A 3 -16.66 2.85 7.95
C SER A 3 -18.01 2.75 8.67
N GLY A 4 -18.10 3.20 9.93
CA GLY A 4 -19.31 3.14 10.75
C GLY A 4 -19.59 1.78 11.42
N ILE A 5 -18.66 0.81 11.33
CA ILE A 5 -18.83 -0.53 11.96
C ILE A 5 -18.68 -0.48 13.49
N MET A 6 -17.83 0.41 14.00
CA MET A 6 -17.54 0.55 15.44
C MET A 6 -17.82 1.97 15.90
N HIS A 7 -18.39 2.09 17.10
CA HIS A 7 -18.51 3.37 17.82
C HIS A 7 -17.17 3.74 18.46
N PRO A 8 -16.73 5.01 18.36
CA PRO A 8 -15.55 5.48 19.05
C PRO A 8 -15.83 5.63 20.55
N SER A 9 -14.81 5.44 21.40
CA SER A 9 -14.89 5.73 22.83
C SER A 9 -14.92 7.24 23.14
N GLY A 10 -14.47 8.08 22.20
CA GLY A 10 -14.47 9.54 22.30
C GLY A 10 -13.96 10.20 21.01
N GLY A 11 -13.99 11.53 20.96
CA GLY A 11 -13.57 12.30 19.77
C GLY A 11 -14.64 12.40 18.68
N GLY A 12 -14.23 12.88 17.51
CA GLY A 12 -15.11 13.14 16.37
C GLY A 12 -14.44 12.82 15.03
N ALA A 13 -15.22 12.35 14.06
CA ALA A 13 -14.77 12.12 12.70
C ALA A 13 -15.91 12.39 11.72
N LYS A 14 -15.57 12.87 10.53
CA LYS A 14 -16.52 13.05 9.42
C LYS A 14 -15.99 12.38 8.16
N VAL A 15 -16.86 11.66 7.46
CA VAL A 15 -16.57 11.06 6.15
C VAL A 15 -17.68 11.50 5.22
N LEU A 16 -17.33 12.16 4.11
CA LEU A 16 -18.30 12.76 3.18
C LEU A 16 -19.31 13.69 3.86
N GLY A 17 -18.90 14.36 4.95
CA GLY A 17 -19.77 15.22 5.77
C GLY A 17 -20.66 14.49 6.78
N PHE A 18 -20.66 13.16 6.80
CA PHE A 18 -21.43 12.34 7.73
C PHE A 18 -20.61 11.91 8.94
N VAL A 19 -21.28 11.73 10.08
CA VAL A 19 -20.73 11.04 11.25
C VAL A 19 -20.88 9.52 11.03
N PRO A 20 -19.79 8.75 10.85
CA PRO A 20 -19.88 7.38 10.34
C PRO A 20 -20.71 6.41 11.19
N TRP A 21 -20.59 6.50 12.51
CA TRP A 21 -21.28 5.61 13.44
C TRP A 21 -22.78 5.91 13.62
N GLU A 22 -23.30 7.00 13.05
CA GLU A 22 -24.75 7.20 12.91
C GLU A 22 -25.36 6.33 11.80
N ARG A 23 -24.52 5.76 10.92
CA ARG A 23 -24.89 4.76 9.89
C ARG A 23 -26.09 5.15 9.01
N LYS A 24 -26.27 6.45 8.76
CA LYS A 24 -27.33 6.96 7.86
C LYS A 24 -27.28 6.25 6.50
N LYS A 25 -28.45 5.91 5.93
CA LYS A 25 -28.54 5.23 4.63
C LYS A 25 -27.73 5.98 3.56
N ALA A 26 -27.91 7.29 3.47
CA ALA A 26 -27.19 8.15 2.51
C ALA A 26 -25.66 8.04 2.61
N PHE A 27 -25.11 7.81 3.82
CA PHE A 27 -23.68 7.58 4.01
C PHE A 27 -23.27 6.18 3.52
N ARG A 28 -23.99 5.15 3.96
CA ARG A 28 -23.71 3.74 3.63
C ARG A 28 -23.77 3.45 2.14
N MET A 29 -24.64 4.14 1.41
CA MET A 29 -24.76 4.02 -0.05
C MET A 29 -23.59 4.65 -0.81
N GLN A 30 -22.73 5.44 -0.16
CA GLN A 30 -21.62 6.15 -0.79
C GLN A 30 -20.23 5.59 -0.43
N ILE A 31 -20.17 4.57 0.44
CA ILE A 31 -18.92 3.97 0.87
C ILE A 31 -18.95 2.45 0.64
N SER A 32 -17.77 1.87 0.61
CA SER A 32 -17.59 0.41 0.62
C SER A 32 -16.46 0.02 1.54
N ILE A 33 -16.52 -1.21 2.04
CA ILE A 33 -15.45 -1.80 2.83
C ILE A 33 -15.15 -3.21 2.33
N VAL A 34 -13.88 -3.50 2.12
CA VAL A 34 -13.35 -4.83 1.83
C VAL A 34 -12.38 -5.17 2.95
N MET A 35 -12.52 -6.35 3.54
CA MET A 35 -11.64 -6.83 4.60
C MET A 35 -10.96 -8.11 4.12
N GLY A 36 -9.63 -8.16 4.10
CA GLY A 36 -8.89 -9.34 3.63
C GLY A 36 -9.24 -10.62 4.39
N GLN A 37 -9.63 -10.48 5.66
CA GLN A 37 -9.98 -11.58 6.54
C GLN A 37 -11.48 -11.93 6.57
N ARG A 38 -12.37 -11.12 5.98
CA ARG A 38 -13.82 -11.36 5.99
C ARG A 38 -14.45 -11.13 4.62
N SER A 39 -15.05 -12.19 4.10
CA SER A 39 -15.73 -12.20 2.80
C SER A 39 -17.16 -11.68 2.94
N GLN A 40 -17.59 -10.80 2.02
CA GLN A 40 -19.00 -10.40 1.89
C GLN A 40 -19.78 -11.36 0.98
N LEU A 41 -19.07 -12.16 0.18
CA LEU A 41 -19.62 -13.12 -0.76
C LEU A 41 -20.03 -14.41 -0.05
N TRP A 42 -21.06 -15.09 -0.57
CA TRP A 42 -21.51 -16.37 0.00
C TRP A 42 -20.67 -17.54 -0.54
N PRO A 43 -20.01 -18.33 0.34
CA PRO A 43 -19.08 -19.38 -0.08
C PRO A 43 -19.68 -20.44 -1.00
N ASP A 44 -20.96 -20.78 -0.78
CA ASP A 44 -21.64 -21.88 -1.49
C ASP A 44 -22.32 -21.44 -2.79
N LEU A 45 -22.37 -20.14 -3.07
CA LEU A 45 -22.94 -19.59 -4.31
C LEU A 45 -21.86 -19.08 -5.26
N PRO A 46 -22.16 -18.98 -6.56
CA PRO A 46 -21.38 -18.17 -7.48
C PRO A 46 -21.30 -16.70 -7.04
N ALA A 47 -20.20 -16.03 -7.35
CA ALA A 47 -20.02 -14.61 -7.04
C ALA A 47 -21.11 -13.74 -7.68
N LEU A 48 -21.55 -14.10 -8.90
CA LEU A 48 -22.60 -13.40 -9.64
C LEU A 48 -23.91 -13.26 -8.84
N GLU A 49 -24.32 -14.29 -8.10
CA GLU A 49 -25.53 -14.24 -7.26
C GLU A 49 -25.40 -13.21 -6.13
N SER A 50 -24.20 -13.11 -5.53
CA SER A 50 -23.92 -12.08 -4.53
C SER A 50 -23.90 -10.67 -5.14
N PHE A 51 -23.46 -10.54 -6.39
CA PHE A 51 -23.48 -9.26 -7.11
C PHE A 51 -24.92 -8.81 -7.40
N ASP A 52 -25.79 -9.72 -7.81
CA ASP A 52 -27.21 -9.42 -8.02
C ASP A 52 -27.92 -9.01 -6.72
N LEU A 53 -27.58 -9.65 -5.59
CA LEU A 53 -28.06 -9.21 -4.28
C LEU A 53 -27.57 -7.80 -3.94
N ASN A 54 -26.28 -7.51 -4.15
CA ASN A 54 -25.73 -6.17 -3.93
C ASN A 54 -26.41 -5.11 -4.82
N ARG A 55 -26.75 -5.46 -6.07
CA ARG A 55 -27.51 -4.57 -6.97
C ARG A 55 -28.83 -4.12 -6.34
N GLU A 56 -29.57 -5.05 -5.75
CA GLU A 56 -30.84 -4.75 -5.08
C GLU A 56 -30.63 -3.95 -3.81
N ILE A 57 -29.64 -4.30 -2.98
CA ILE A 57 -29.32 -3.58 -1.73
C ILE A 57 -28.96 -2.13 -2.00
N TYR A 58 -28.17 -1.87 -3.04
CA TYR A 58 -27.72 -0.54 -3.42
C TYR A 58 -28.61 0.14 -4.47
N GLU A 59 -29.78 -0.44 -4.77
CA GLU A 59 -30.80 0.16 -5.65
C GLU A 59 -30.24 0.55 -7.03
N ILE A 60 -29.32 -0.25 -7.56
CA ILE A 60 -28.61 0.06 -8.81
C ILE A 60 -29.49 -0.33 -10.01
N PRO A 61 -29.75 0.60 -10.96
CA PRO A 61 -30.45 0.27 -12.19
C PRO A 61 -29.76 -0.87 -12.95
N ARG A 62 -30.54 -1.81 -13.51
CA ARG A 62 -29.99 -2.99 -14.21
C ARG A 62 -29.02 -2.65 -15.33
N ALA A 63 -29.26 -1.58 -16.06
CA ALA A 63 -28.38 -1.13 -17.14
C ALA A 63 -27.01 -0.67 -16.60
N ASP A 64 -27.01 0.10 -15.50
CA ASP A 64 -25.79 0.59 -14.86
C ASP A 64 -25.00 -0.53 -14.19
N PHE A 65 -25.71 -1.48 -13.57
CA PHE A 65 -25.12 -2.67 -13.00
C PHE A 65 -24.39 -3.50 -14.05
N ARG A 66 -25.06 -3.84 -15.18
CA ARG A 66 -24.43 -4.62 -16.25
C ARG A 66 -23.20 -3.93 -16.81
N ARG A 67 -23.33 -2.63 -17.14
CA ARG A 67 -22.20 -1.83 -17.63
C ARG A 67 -21.01 -1.84 -16.67
N THR A 68 -21.26 -1.61 -15.37
CA THR A 68 -20.19 -1.55 -14.36
C THR A 68 -19.61 -2.94 -14.10
N LEU A 69 -20.44 -3.99 -14.07
CA LEU A 69 -19.99 -5.36 -13.92
C LEU A 69 -19.10 -5.78 -15.10
N ASP A 70 -19.55 -5.57 -16.33
CA ASP A 70 -18.79 -5.92 -17.54
C ASP A 70 -17.45 -5.17 -17.60
N GLU A 71 -17.44 -3.89 -17.24
CA GLU A 71 -16.24 -3.07 -17.12
C GLU A 71 -15.24 -3.65 -16.10
N LEU A 72 -15.70 -3.97 -14.90
CA LEU A 72 -14.85 -4.50 -13.82
C LEU A 72 -14.38 -5.93 -14.09
N VAL A 73 -15.25 -6.78 -14.63
CA VAL A 73 -14.91 -8.17 -14.97
C VAL A 73 -13.83 -8.19 -16.04
N SER A 74 -14.00 -7.39 -17.10
CA SER A 74 -13.02 -7.28 -18.17
C SER A 74 -11.69 -6.72 -17.67
N LEU A 75 -11.74 -5.73 -16.77
CA LEU A 75 -10.53 -5.19 -16.15
C LEU A 75 -9.75 -6.24 -15.33
N PHE A 76 -10.45 -7.20 -14.73
CA PHE A 76 -9.84 -8.19 -13.83
C PHE A 76 -9.53 -9.53 -14.47
N GLY A 77 -10.02 -9.79 -15.69
CA GLY A 77 -9.83 -11.05 -16.40
C GLY A 77 -10.40 -12.23 -15.64
N ILE A 78 -11.64 -12.08 -15.15
CA ILE A 78 -12.33 -13.05 -14.26
C ILE A 78 -13.67 -13.54 -14.82
N GLU A 79 -13.89 -13.39 -16.13
CA GLU A 79 -15.11 -13.77 -16.84
C GLU A 79 -15.51 -15.23 -16.55
N ASP A 80 -14.53 -16.14 -16.59
CA ASP A 80 -14.75 -17.58 -16.43
C ASP A 80 -15.10 -17.96 -14.98
N GLN A 81 -14.70 -17.12 -14.02
CA GLN A 81 -14.86 -17.35 -12.59
C GLN A 81 -16.21 -16.87 -12.05
N LEU A 82 -16.97 -16.04 -12.80
CA LEU A 82 -18.23 -15.46 -12.33
C LEU A 82 -19.27 -16.49 -11.89
N LYS A 83 -19.30 -17.64 -12.57
CA LYS A 83 -20.25 -18.74 -12.32
C LYS A 83 -19.69 -19.81 -11.37
N VAL A 84 -18.44 -19.66 -10.93
CA VAL A 84 -17.78 -20.59 -10.03
C VAL A 84 -18.17 -20.26 -8.59
N GLN A 85 -18.45 -21.28 -7.79
CA GLN A 85 -18.72 -21.12 -6.35
C GLN A 85 -17.54 -20.44 -5.66
N VAL A 86 -17.81 -19.45 -4.81
CA VAL A 86 -16.77 -18.63 -4.17
C VAL A 86 -15.77 -19.47 -3.37
N ARG A 87 -16.21 -20.54 -2.71
CA ARG A 87 -15.33 -21.47 -1.97
C ARG A 87 -14.32 -22.24 -2.85
N ARG A 88 -14.51 -22.26 -4.17
CA ARG A 88 -13.62 -22.92 -5.14
C ARG A 88 -12.62 -21.96 -5.78
N LEU A 89 -12.79 -20.66 -5.56
CA LEU A 89 -11.86 -19.65 -6.06
C LEU A 89 -10.57 -19.69 -5.24
N SER A 90 -9.45 -19.38 -5.90
CA SER A 90 -8.23 -19.02 -5.20
C SER A 90 -8.45 -17.77 -4.34
N LEU A 91 -7.56 -17.53 -3.38
CA LEU A 91 -7.65 -16.35 -2.52
C LEU A 91 -7.59 -15.05 -3.34
N GLY A 92 -6.73 -15.01 -4.37
CA GLY A 92 -6.59 -13.87 -5.28
C GLY A 92 -7.84 -13.61 -6.11
N GLU A 93 -8.41 -14.65 -6.72
CA GLU A 93 -9.67 -14.54 -7.46
C GLU A 93 -10.82 -14.10 -6.55
N ARG A 94 -10.88 -14.66 -5.33
CA ARG A 94 -11.87 -14.24 -4.34
C ARG A 94 -11.71 -12.76 -3.97
N MET A 95 -10.47 -12.30 -3.75
CA MET A 95 -10.21 -10.88 -3.46
C MET A 95 -10.64 -9.97 -4.61
N LYS A 96 -10.37 -10.36 -5.87
CA LYS A 96 -10.87 -9.63 -7.04
C LYS A 96 -12.39 -9.53 -7.02
N MET A 97 -13.09 -10.64 -6.77
CA MET A 97 -14.56 -10.65 -6.67
C MET A 97 -15.09 -9.78 -5.52
N GLU A 98 -14.41 -9.75 -4.37
CA GLU A 98 -14.76 -8.88 -3.24
C GLU A 98 -14.63 -7.39 -3.62
N ILE A 99 -13.57 -7.04 -4.34
CA ILE A 99 -13.37 -5.66 -4.80
C ILE A 99 -14.41 -5.29 -5.87
N ILE A 100 -14.74 -6.20 -6.80
CA ILE A 100 -15.86 -5.98 -7.74
C ILE A 100 -17.14 -5.70 -6.97
N ALA A 101 -17.51 -6.58 -6.03
CA ALA A 101 -18.72 -6.45 -5.24
C ALA A 101 -18.82 -5.08 -4.54
N ALA A 102 -17.69 -4.60 -4.03
CA ALA A 102 -17.57 -3.31 -3.37
C ALA A 102 -17.66 -2.10 -4.31
N LEU A 103 -17.45 -2.28 -5.62
CA LEU A 103 -17.40 -1.20 -6.61
C LEU A 103 -18.66 -1.11 -7.47
N LEU A 104 -19.54 -2.12 -7.46
CA LEU A 104 -20.73 -2.17 -8.30
C LEU A 104 -21.61 -0.91 -8.17
N HIS A 105 -21.77 -0.37 -6.96
CA HIS A 105 -22.54 0.86 -6.70
C HIS A 105 -21.72 2.15 -6.82
N ARG A 106 -20.49 2.08 -7.35
CA ARG A 106 -19.58 3.22 -7.54
C ARG A 106 -19.43 4.09 -6.28
N PRO A 107 -18.88 3.54 -5.18
CA PRO A 107 -18.70 4.28 -3.94
C PRO A 107 -17.75 5.47 -4.14
N LYS A 108 -17.95 6.52 -3.37
CA LYS A 108 -17.02 7.67 -3.32
C LYS A 108 -15.78 7.37 -2.46
N VAL A 109 -15.93 6.51 -1.45
CA VAL A 109 -14.84 6.09 -0.56
C VAL A 109 -14.82 4.56 -0.45
N LEU A 110 -13.67 3.97 -0.74
CA LEU A 110 -13.41 2.55 -0.58
C LEU A 110 -12.40 2.35 0.56
N PHE A 111 -12.81 1.64 1.61
CA PHE A 111 -11.94 1.21 2.70
C PHE A 111 -11.44 -0.20 2.41
N LEU A 112 -10.12 -0.39 2.37
CA LEU A 112 -9.48 -1.67 2.18
C LEU A 112 -8.70 -2.02 3.44
N ASP A 113 -9.09 -3.10 4.10
CA ASP A 113 -8.37 -3.59 5.28
C ASP A 113 -7.51 -4.79 4.90
N GLU A 114 -6.20 -4.56 4.77
CA GLU A 114 -5.19 -5.58 4.41
C GLU A 114 -5.58 -6.36 3.14
N PRO A 115 -5.79 -5.70 1.98
CA PRO A 115 -6.36 -6.33 0.79
C PRO A 115 -5.43 -7.38 0.13
N THR A 116 -4.14 -7.35 0.45
CA THR A 116 -3.09 -8.20 -0.14
C THR A 116 -2.62 -9.32 0.79
N ILE A 117 -3.19 -9.41 2.00
CA ILE A 117 -2.75 -10.38 3.01
C ILE A 117 -3.00 -11.82 2.56
N GLY A 118 -1.97 -12.65 2.68
CA GLY A 118 -2.03 -14.08 2.34
C GLY A 118 -2.09 -14.39 0.84
N LEU A 119 -2.05 -13.37 -0.03
CA LEU A 119 -1.93 -13.55 -1.48
C LEU A 119 -0.49 -13.89 -1.88
N ASP A 120 -0.34 -14.66 -2.96
CA ASP A 120 0.93 -14.83 -3.63
C ASP A 120 1.37 -13.54 -4.35
N LEU A 121 2.66 -13.44 -4.69
CA LEU A 121 3.25 -12.24 -5.28
C LEU A 121 2.54 -11.79 -6.57
N ILE A 122 2.16 -12.74 -7.43
CA ILE A 122 1.50 -12.42 -8.72
C ILE A 122 0.10 -11.85 -8.45
N SER A 123 -0.64 -12.46 -7.53
CA SER A 123 -1.95 -11.96 -7.10
C SER A 123 -1.85 -10.56 -6.46
N GLN A 124 -0.83 -10.31 -5.63
CA GLN A 124 -0.61 -9.00 -5.01
C GLN A 124 -0.35 -7.90 -6.06
N MET A 125 0.51 -8.18 -7.05
CA MET A 125 0.76 -7.24 -8.15
C MET A 125 -0.52 -6.96 -8.94
N SER A 126 -1.31 -8.00 -9.24
CA SER A 126 -2.58 -7.84 -9.94
C SER A 126 -3.58 -6.97 -9.16
N ILE A 127 -3.66 -7.11 -7.83
CA ILE A 127 -4.49 -6.25 -6.98
C ILE A 127 -3.95 -4.82 -6.96
N ARG A 128 -2.64 -4.61 -6.93
CA ARG A 128 -2.05 -3.27 -6.97
C ARG A 128 -2.38 -2.52 -8.26
N ASP A 129 -2.18 -3.16 -9.41
CA ASP A 129 -2.47 -2.56 -10.73
C ASP A 129 -3.96 -2.21 -10.89
N LEU A 130 -4.81 -3.07 -10.33
CA LEU A 130 -6.25 -2.83 -10.19
C LEU A 130 -6.51 -1.54 -9.40
N LEU A 131 -5.94 -1.41 -8.20
CA LEU A 131 -6.20 -0.26 -7.33
C LEU A 131 -5.70 1.06 -7.96
N LYS A 132 -4.55 1.01 -8.66
CA LYS A 132 -4.03 2.12 -9.47
C LYS A 132 -5.03 2.54 -10.55
N THR A 133 -5.58 1.56 -11.28
CA THR A 133 -6.58 1.82 -12.34
C THR A 133 -7.86 2.43 -11.77
N LEU A 134 -8.37 1.91 -10.65
CA LEU A 134 -9.60 2.40 -10.02
C LEU A 134 -9.52 3.88 -9.66
N ARG A 135 -8.38 4.30 -9.09
CA ARG A 135 -8.12 5.69 -8.76
C ARG A 135 -8.22 6.58 -9.99
N SER A 136 -7.59 6.17 -11.10
CA SER A 136 -7.55 6.97 -12.34
C SER A 136 -8.90 7.03 -13.06
N SER A 137 -9.68 5.95 -13.06
CA SER A 137 -10.88 5.81 -13.89
C SER A 137 -12.18 6.19 -13.18
N PHE A 138 -12.29 5.97 -11.86
CA PHE A 138 -13.55 6.13 -11.12
C PHE A 138 -13.58 7.33 -10.17
N GLY A 139 -12.43 7.95 -9.90
CA GLY A 139 -12.33 9.06 -8.94
C GLY A 139 -12.66 8.66 -7.49
N THR A 140 -12.68 7.35 -7.21
CA THR A 140 -12.93 6.81 -5.88
C THR A 140 -11.76 7.12 -4.97
N THR A 141 -12.03 7.67 -3.78
CA THR A 141 -11.01 7.83 -2.75
C THR A 141 -10.77 6.46 -2.09
N VAL A 142 -9.55 5.95 -2.14
CA VAL A 142 -9.18 4.69 -1.51
C VAL A 142 -8.43 4.97 -0.22
N MET A 143 -8.85 4.33 0.87
CA MET A 143 -8.10 4.30 2.13
C MET A 143 -7.73 2.84 2.40
N LEU A 144 -6.44 2.54 2.38
CA LEU A 144 -5.94 1.18 2.60
C LEU A 144 -5.13 1.10 3.90
N THR A 145 -5.26 -0.02 4.60
CA THR A 145 -4.31 -0.44 5.64
C THR A 145 -3.48 -1.59 5.08
N SER A 146 -2.17 -1.50 5.26
CA SER A 146 -1.23 -2.56 4.87
C SER A 146 -0.08 -2.57 5.86
N HIS A 147 0.45 -3.76 6.10
CA HIS A 147 1.73 -3.98 6.77
C HIS A 147 2.88 -4.23 5.79
N TYR A 148 2.58 -4.33 4.48
CA TYR A 148 3.59 -4.44 3.43
C TYR A 148 3.92 -3.05 2.88
N LEU A 149 5.17 -2.61 3.06
CA LEU A 149 5.60 -1.29 2.60
C LEU A 149 5.59 -1.16 1.07
N SER A 150 5.86 -2.24 0.34
CA SER A 150 5.77 -2.26 -1.12
C SER A 150 4.35 -1.93 -1.62
N ASP A 151 3.30 -2.30 -0.89
CA ASP A 151 1.93 -1.88 -1.24
C ASP A 151 1.72 -0.39 -1.01
N ILE A 152 2.33 0.16 0.05
CA ILE A 152 2.24 1.59 0.38
C ILE A 152 2.97 2.42 -0.67
N GLU A 153 4.20 2.03 -1.01
CA GLU A 153 5.02 2.69 -2.04
C GLU A 153 4.34 2.72 -3.40
N ASP A 154 3.70 1.62 -3.79
CA ASP A 154 3.05 1.52 -5.09
C ASP A 154 1.72 2.29 -5.17
N LEU A 155 0.95 2.34 -4.08
CA LEU A 155 -0.46 2.76 -4.12
C LEU A 155 -0.74 4.12 -3.50
N CYS A 156 0.07 4.55 -2.54
CA CYS A 156 -0.26 5.67 -1.67
C CYS A 156 0.61 6.91 -1.95
N GLU A 157 -0.03 8.05 -2.12
CA GLU A 157 0.66 9.35 -2.15
C GLU A 157 0.82 9.96 -0.75
N ARG A 158 -0.10 9.62 0.15
CA ARG A 158 -0.15 10.09 1.54
C ARG A 158 -0.25 8.89 2.46
N ILE A 159 0.48 8.93 3.56
CA ILE A 159 0.59 7.89 4.56
C ILE A 159 0.27 8.48 5.94
N ILE A 160 -0.44 7.71 6.75
CA ILE A 160 -0.66 7.99 8.16
C ILE A 160 -0.04 6.84 8.94
N LEU A 161 1.07 7.10 9.64
CA LEU A 161 1.70 6.13 10.51
C LEU A 161 1.09 6.20 11.90
N ILE A 162 0.69 5.06 12.42
CA ILE A 162 0.10 4.92 13.76
C ILE A 162 0.99 4.00 14.58
N ASN A 163 1.43 4.49 15.74
CA ASN A 163 2.18 3.72 16.72
C ASN A 163 1.50 3.85 18.09
N ARG A 164 1.24 2.71 18.76
CA ARG A 164 0.60 2.66 20.09
C ARG A 164 -0.67 3.53 20.21
N GLY A 165 -1.50 3.53 19.17
CA GLY A 165 -2.75 4.28 19.13
C GLY A 165 -2.62 5.79 18.90
N SER A 166 -1.41 6.29 18.61
CA SER A 166 -1.15 7.69 18.30
C SER A 166 -0.62 7.83 16.87
N VAL A 167 -1.00 8.91 16.19
CA VAL A 167 -0.43 9.26 14.88
C VAL A 167 1.00 9.77 15.11
N VAL A 168 1.98 9.10 14.50
CA VAL A 168 3.39 9.52 14.56
C VAL A 168 3.81 10.28 13.30
N TYR A 169 3.11 10.06 12.19
CA TYR A 169 3.32 10.76 10.94
C TYR A 169 2.01 10.87 10.16
N ASP A 170 1.79 12.00 9.52
CA ASP A 170 0.70 12.22 8.58
C ASP A 170 1.17 13.18 7.48
N GLY A 171 1.46 12.65 6.31
CA GLY A 171 2.08 13.42 5.25
C GLY A 171 2.24 12.65 3.94
N LEU A 172 2.83 13.31 2.95
CA LEU A 172 3.12 12.71 1.65
C LEU A 172 4.25 11.69 1.79
N LEU A 173 4.14 10.57 1.09
CA LEU A 173 5.11 9.48 1.19
C LEU A 173 6.52 9.95 0.80
N ASP A 174 6.64 10.73 -0.27
CA ASP A 174 7.92 11.29 -0.73
C ASP A 174 8.62 12.16 0.32
N ARG A 175 7.87 12.70 1.29
CA ARG A 175 8.43 13.50 2.38
C ARG A 175 8.96 12.67 3.53
N VAL A 176 8.59 11.40 3.64
CA VAL A 176 9.12 10.51 4.68
C VAL A 176 10.65 10.50 4.56
N ASN A 177 11.19 10.15 3.39
CA ASN A 177 12.64 10.13 3.19
C ASN A 177 13.26 11.54 3.22
N ALA A 178 12.55 12.58 2.77
CA ALA A 178 13.07 13.95 2.80
C ALA A 178 13.20 14.52 4.22
N GLU A 179 12.25 14.21 5.13
CA GLU A 179 12.27 14.63 6.53
C GLU A 179 13.31 13.86 7.36
N LEU A 180 13.73 12.67 6.88
CA LEU A 180 14.62 11.75 7.59
C LEU A 180 16.11 11.90 7.25
N GLY A 181 16.43 12.91 6.45
CA GLY A 181 17.77 13.24 5.99
C GLY A 181 17.93 12.86 4.52
N ASN A 182 18.45 13.81 3.74
CA ASN A 182 18.67 13.73 2.29
C ASN A 182 19.82 12.75 1.95
N LEU A 183 19.79 11.54 2.51
CA LEU A 183 20.82 10.52 2.40
C LEU A 183 20.50 9.59 1.22
N LYS A 184 21.55 9.08 0.60
CA LYS A 184 21.54 8.05 -0.43
C LYS A 184 22.29 6.84 0.10
N THR A 185 21.81 5.66 -0.26
CA THR A 185 22.48 4.40 0.05
C THR A 185 23.39 4.06 -1.13
N VAL A 186 24.69 3.95 -0.87
CA VAL A 186 25.68 3.51 -1.85
C VAL A 186 26.09 2.09 -1.51
N ARG A 187 25.77 1.15 -2.40
CA ARG A 187 26.16 -0.26 -2.29
C ARG A 187 27.32 -0.52 -3.23
N LEU A 188 28.36 -1.15 -2.70
CA LEU A 188 29.54 -1.56 -3.44
C LEU A 188 29.71 -3.05 -3.35
N THR A 189 30.18 -3.68 -4.42
CA THR A 189 30.73 -5.04 -4.38
C THR A 189 32.23 -4.95 -4.66
N LEU A 190 33.07 -5.48 -3.77
CA LEU A 190 34.53 -5.40 -3.87
C LEU A 190 35.12 -6.69 -4.45
N SER A 191 36.18 -6.57 -5.25
CA SER A 191 36.88 -7.74 -5.83
C SER A 191 37.80 -8.47 -4.85
N SER A 192 38.15 -7.83 -3.75
CA SER A 192 38.89 -8.43 -2.65
C SER A 192 38.35 -7.92 -1.32
N PRO A 193 38.39 -8.76 -0.26
CA PRO A 193 37.94 -8.35 1.06
C PRO A 193 38.84 -7.22 1.58
N VAL A 194 38.22 -6.09 1.92
CA VAL A 194 38.85 -4.94 2.56
C VAL A 194 38.38 -4.92 4.01
N SER A 195 39.27 -4.61 4.95
CA SER A 195 38.93 -4.60 6.37
C SER A 195 37.97 -3.45 6.72
N ASP A 196 37.02 -3.70 7.62
CA ASP A 196 36.08 -2.68 8.12
C ASP A 196 36.79 -1.45 8.70
N SER A 197 38.00 -1.61 9.22
CA SER A 197 38.85 -0.50 9.69
C SER A 197 39.27 0.46 8.57
N ALA A 198 39.49 -0.03 7.36
CA ALA A 198 39.78 0.79 6.20
C ALA A 198 38.49 1.39 5.62
N LEU A 199 37.39 0.62 5.62
CA LEU A 199 36.09 1.09 5.13
C LEU A 199 35.47 2.16 6.02
N SER A 200 35.64 2.07 7.34
CA SER A 200 35.19 3.07 8.32
C SER A 200 35.94 4.40 8.24
N SER A 201 37.05 4.48 7.51
CA SER A 201 37.72 5.75 7.22
C SER A 201 36.94 6.62 6.24
N PHE A 202 36.07 6.02 5.42
CA PHE A 202 35.17 6.73 4.54
C PHE A 202 33.91 7.16 5.30
N ALA A 203 33.53 8.43 5.14
CA ALA A 203 32.33 8.98 5.77
C ALA A 203 31.07 8.20 5.33
N GLY A 204 30.20 7.89 6.29
CA GLY A 204 28.93 7.23 6.00
C GLY A 204 28.97 5.70 5.99
N PHE A 205 30.10 5.06 6.31
CA PHE A 205 30.16 3.60 6.42
C PHE A 205 29.07 3.07 7.35
N SER A 206 28.25 2.15 6.82
CA SER A 206 27.05 1.65 7.48
C SER A 206 27.08 0.13 7.72
N GLY A 207 28.07 -0.57 7.17
CA GLY A 207 28.30 -2.00 7.38
C GLY A 207 28.87 -2.69 6.15
N SER A 208 29.35 -3.92 6.35
CA SER A 208 29.79 -4.85 5.31
C SER A 208 29.12 -6.21 5.53
N GLU A 209 28.71 -6.86 4.46
CA GLU A 209 28.16 -8.22 4.47
C GLU A 209 28.81 -9.01 3.33
N GLY A 210 29.80 -9.84 3.66
CA GLY A 210 30.60 -10.55 2.67
C GLY A 210 31.49 -9.62 1.85
N ASP A 211 31.29 -9.60 0.53
CA ASP A 211 31.96 -8.72 -0.42
C ASP A 211 31.19 -7.42 -0.68
N GLN A 212 29.99 -7.29 -0.10
CA GLN A 212 29.17 -6.09 -0.22
C GLN A 212 29.45 -5.11 0.91
N VAL A 213 29.55 -3.83 0.55
CA VAL A 213 29.74 -2.73 1.50
C VAL A 213 28.67 -1.68 1.30
N LEU A 214 28.13 -1.18 2.41
CA LEU A 214 27.08 -0.16 2.41
C LEU A 214 27.58 1.16 3.00
N PHE A 215 27.32 2.25 2.29
CA PHE A 215 27.56 3.61 2.76
C PHE A 215 26.28 4.44 2.69
N ARG A 216 26.14 5.37 3.64
CA ARG A 216 25.07 6.37 3.68
C ARG A 216 25.68 7.75 3.50
N VAL A 217 25.36 8.39 2.39
CA VAL A 217 26.02 9.63 1.97
C VAL A 217 24.95 10.68 1.70
N ALA A 218 25.18 11.92 2.10
CA ALA A 218 24.28 13.00 1.73
C ALA A 218 24.20 13.11 0.21
N ARG A 219 23.00 13.38 -0.32
CA ARG A 219 22.71 13.43 -1.77
C ARG A 219 23.64 14.39 -2.51
N GLU A 220 24.02 15.49 -1.87
CA GLU A 220 24.96 16.49 -2.39
C GLU A 220 26.42 15.98 -2.45
N ASP A 221 26.79 15.08 -1.55
CA ASP A 221 28.14 14.52 -1.43
C ASP A 221 28.33 13.22 -2.24
N VAL A 222 27.26 12.66 -2.83
CA VAL A 222 27.36 11.41 -3.61
C VAL A 222 28.45 11.50 -4.67
N ARG A 223 28.57 12.64 -5.36
CA ARG A 223 29.56 12.81 -6.43
C ARG A 223 31.00 12.79 -5.92
N SER A 224 31.30 13.55 -4.86
CA SER A 224 32.65 13.61 -4.27
C SER A 224 33.02 12.26 -3.66
N PHE A 225 32.07 11.64 -2.97
CA PHE A 225 32.21 10.32 -2.36
C PHE A 225 32.48 9.21 -3.39
N SER A 226 31.68 9.15 -4.47
CA SER A 226 31.85 8.14 -5.52
C SER A 226 33.25 8.16 -6.12
N ARG A 227 33.82 9.36 -6.30
CA ARG A 227 35.16 9.52 -6.85
C ARG A 227 36.24 8.95 -5.91
N SER A 228 36.21 9.31 -4.64
CA SER A 228 37.19 8.82 -3.65
C SER A 228 37.13 7.30 -3.49
N ILE A 229 35.93 6.73 -3.46
CA ILE A 229 35.77 5.28 -3.33
C ILE A 229 36.23 4.51 -4.56
N LEU A 230 35.90 4.97 -5.77
CA LEU A 230 36.28 4.27 -6.99
C LEU A 230 37.79 4.35 -7.28
N ASP A 231 38.48 5.37 -6.76
CA ASP A 231 39.93 5.53 -6.88
C ASP A 231 40.70 4.68 -5.85
N GLU A 232 40.17 4.51 -4.64
CA GLU A 232 40.88 3.90 -3.50
C GLU A 232 40.49 2.43 -3.24
N LEU A 233 39.30 2.00 -3.66
CA LEU A 233 38.79 0.66 -3.41
C LEU A 233 38.66 -0.17 -4.70
N PRO A 234 38.88 -1.49 -4.62
CA PRO A 234 38.82 -2.36 -5.78
C PRO A 234 37.37 -2.77 -6.10
N VAL A 235 36.56 -1.79 -6.51
CA VAL A 235 35.11 -1.93 -6.76
C VAL A 235 34.83 -2.69 -8.07
N ILE A 236 33.99 -3.72 -8.00
CA ILE A 236 33.44 -4.45 -9.15
C ILE A 236 32.12 -3.83 -9.58
N ASP A 237 31.24 -3.57 -8.61
CA ASP A 237 29.89 -3.08 -8.84
C ASP A 237 29.58 -1.92 -7.90
N PHE A 238 28.85 -0.94 -8.41
CA PHE A 238 28.57 0.33 -7.76
C PHE A 238 27.13 0.76 -8.03
N THR A 239 26.33 0.83 -6.97
CA THR A 239 24.91 1.18 -7.07
C THR A 239 24.58 2.28 -6.08
N VAL A 240 23.92 3.33 -6.56
CA VAL A 240 23.39 4.41 -5.72
C VAL A 240 21.89 4.36 -5.74
N GLU A 241 21.30 4.13 -4.59
CA GLU A 241 19.87 3.98 -4.40
C GLU A 241 19.35 5.03 -3.41
N ASP A 242 18.05 5.29 -3.48
CA ASP A 242 17.37 5.99 -2.40
C ASP A 242 17.39 5.13 -1.13
N THR A 243 17.39 5.78 0.04
CA THR A 243 17.22 5.04 1.29
C THR A 243 15.86 4.34 1.29
N PRO A 244 15.81 3.03 1.59
CA PRO A 244 14.55 2.29 1.63
C PRO A 244 13.55 2.94 2.60
N LEU A 245 12.27 2.99 2.21
CA LEU A 245 11.21 3.59 3.02
C LEU A 245 11.12 2.92 4.40
N GLU A 246 11.40 1.61 4.46
CA GLU A 246 11.54 0.79 5.68
C GLU A 246 12.33 1.53 6.77
N GLU A 247 13.52 2.02 6.43
CA GLU A 247 14.42 2.64 7.40
C GLU A 247 13.88 3.99 7.89
N GLY A 248 13.26 4.76 6.99
CA GLY A 248 12.61 6.00 7.34
C GLY A 248 11.47 5.76 8.35
N ILE A 249 10.58 4.83 8.00
CA ILE A 249 9.47 4.44 8.86
C ILE A 249 10.00 3.93 10.21
N GLU A 250 11.02 3.06 10.25
CA GLU A 250 11.61 2.58 11.49
C GLU A 250 12.08 3.71 12.41
N ARG A 251 12.75 4.74 11.87
CA ARG A 251 13.19 5.90 12.66
C ARG A 251 12.04 6.72 13.20
N LEU A 252 10.97 6.90 12.41
CA LEU A 252 9.73 7.53 12.87
C LEU A 252 9.08 6.71 14.00
N TYR A 253 9.11 5.38 13.91
CA TYR A 253 8.62 4.49 14.97
C TYR A 253 9.46 4.57 16.25
N ARG A 254 10.79 4.69 16.14
CA ARG A 254 11.71 4.82 17.30
C ARG A 254 11.72 6.22 17.91
N GLY A 255 11.13 7.21 17.23
CA GLY A 255 11.10 8.61 17.69
C GLY A 255 12.42 9.36 17.50
N GLU A 256 13.34 8.80 16.72
CA GLU A 256 14.69 9.36 16.49
C GLU A 256 14.67 10.55 15.51
N ALA A 257 13.57 10.74 14.79
CA ALA A 257 13.42 11.80 13.79
C ALA A 257 12.76 13.09 14.32
N CYS A 258 12.47 13.21 15.62
CA CYS A 258 11.84 14.42 16.14
C CYS A 258 12.88 15.50 16.50
N GLY A 259 13.45 16.09 15.45
CA GLY A 259 14.19 17.35 15.49
C GLY A 259 13.38 18.47 14.83
N ALA A 260 12.79 19.33 15.68
CA ALA A 260 12.24 20.67 15.39
C ALA A 260 10.82 20.79 14.78
N ARG A 261 9.85 20.97 15.69
CA ARG A 261 8.70 21.91 15.72
C ARG A 261 7.89 22.21 14.46
#